data_AF-A0A158DTK0-F1
#
_entry.id   AF-A0A158DTK0-F1
#
_cell.length_a   1.000
_cell.length_b   1.000
_cell.length_c   1.000
_cell.angle_alpha   90.00
_cell.angle_beta   90.00
_cell.angle_gamma   90.00
#
_symmetry.space_group_name_H-M   'P 1'
#
loop_
_entity.id
_entity.type
_entity.pdbx_description
1 polymer ?
#
loop_
_entity_poly.entity_id
_entity_poly.type
_entity_poly.pdbx_seq_one_letter_code
_entity_poly.pdbx_strand_id
1 'polypeptide(L)'
;MASLKTVFGMGLMAVSMAALGQSAGQWVGGNGQSCKAVCENSKLNAVSVGAVAGYNEAFVCAGSTGGDTGKRSGFLPEGVTRCHVFSGDHKEGGERLSSYSCLCTSSPTSQP
;
A
#
# COMPACT_ATOMS: atom_id res chain seq x y z
N MET A 1 59.26 -28.62 -22.76
CA MET A 1 58.05 -28.99 -23.53
C MET A 1 56.88 -28.23 -22.94
N ALA A 2 56.00 -27.77 -23.83
CA ALA A 2 55.13 -26.61 -23.68
C ALA A 2 53.80 -26.87 -22.92
N SER A 3 52.94 -25.85 -22.95
CA SER A 3 51.49 -25.83 -22.66
C SER A 3 51.08 -25.56 -21.20
N LEU A 4 50.15 -24.64 -20.91
CA LEU A 4 49.31 -23.79 -21.74
C LEU A 4 48.77 -22.67 -20.82
N LYS A 5 48.91 -21.40 -21.23
CA LYS A 5 48.28 -20.25 -20.55
C LYS A 5 46.80 -20.21 -20.95
N THR A 6 45.91 -20.60 -20.04
CA THR A 6 44.46 -20.42 -20.25
C THR A 6 44.02 -19.09 -19.66
N VAL A 7 43.96 -18.08 -20.53
CA VAL A 7 43.23 -16.83 -20.32
C VAL A 7 41.78 -17.09 -20.70
N PHE A 8 40.90 -17.18 -19.70
CA PHE A 8 39.45 -17.02 -19.87
C PHE A 8 39.06 -16.01 -18.79
N GLY A 9 38.91 -14.74 -19.14
CA GLY A 9 37.77 -14.30 -19.93
C GLY A 9 36.77 -13.70 -18.96
N MET A 10 37.18 -12.62 -18.29
CA MET A 10 36.40 -11.88 -17.30
C MET A 10 35.33 -11.07 -18.04
N GLY A 11 34.31 -11.77 -18.54
CA GLY A 11 33.13 -11.17 -19.12
C GLY A 11 32.22 -10.64 -18.02
N LEU A 12 32.42 -9.38 -17.62
CA LEU A 12 31.43 -8.62 -16.87
C LEU A 12 30.20 -8.43 -17.77
N MET A 13 29.22 -9.32 -17.66
CA MET A 13 27.86 -9.02 -18.11
C MET A 13 27.27 -8.01 -17.14
N ALA A 14 27.39 -6.73 -17.46
CA ALA A 14 26.62 -5.67 -16.84
C ALA A 14 25.15 -5.84 -17.26
N VAL A 15 24.42 -6.65 -16.50
CA VAL A 15 22.96 -6.72 -16.60
C VAL A 15 22.42 -5.41 -16.01
N SER A 16 22.24 -4.41 -16.86
CA SER A 16 21.51 -3.19 -16.54
C SER A 16 20.08 -3.57 -16.18
N MET A 17 19.83 -3.76 -14.88
CA MET A 17 18.48 -3.83 -14.33
C MET A 17 17.81 -2.48 -14.60
N ALA A 18 17.06 -2.40 -15.70
CA ALA A 18 16.14 -1.30 -15.93
C ALA A 18 15.15 -1.31 -14.77
N ALA A 19 15.34 -0.38 -13.83
CA ALA A 19 14.41 -0.12 -12.76
C ALA A 19 13.08 0.29 -13.40
N LEU A 20 12.12 -0.64 -13.43
CA LEU A 20 10.73 -0.31 -13.67
C LEU A 20 10.29 0.58 -12.53
N GLY A 21 10.40 1.90 -12.74
CA GLY A 21 9.88 2.95 -11.88
C GLY A 21 8.36 2.93 -11.92
N GLN A 22 7.77 1.88 -11.36
CA GLN A 22 6.38 1.88 -10.95
C GLN A 22 6.38 2.39 -9.52
N SER A 23 6.00 3.65 -9.32
CA SER A 23 5.48 4.16 -8.06
C SER A 23 4.13 3.49 -7.77
N ALA A 24 4.14 2.15 -7.68
CA ALA A 24 3.00 1.36 -7.31
C ALA A 24 2.66 1.70 -5.86
N GLY A 25 1.39 1.99 -5.60
CA GLY A 25 0.93 2.17 -4.23
C GLY A 25 1.31 0.94 -3.41
N GLN A 26 1.90 1.17 -2.24
CA GLN A 26 2.32 0.13 -1.31
C GLN A 26 1.38 0.09 -0.11
N TRP A 27 1.10 -1.11 0.36
CA TRP A 27 0.26 -1.33 1.53
C TRP A 27 1.10 -1.33 2.80
N VAL A 28 0.85 -0.37 3.69
CA VAL A 28 1.55 -0.23 4.98
C VAL A 28 0.61 -0.57 6.12
N GLY A 29 1.07 -1.31 7.14
CA GLY A 29 0.25 -1.71 8.28
C GLY A 29 -0.28 -0.50 9.08
N GLY A 30 -1.58 -0.47 9.36
CA GLY A 30 -2.27 0.67 9.96
C GLY A 30 -2.09 0.80 11.48
N ASN A 31 -1.90 -0.29 12.22
CA ASN A 31 -1.63 -0.33 13.67
C ASN A 31 -2.50 0.62 14.53
N GLY A 32 -3.76 0.87 14.15
CA GLY A 32 -4.65 1.79 14.86
C GLY A 32 -4.32 3.28 14.71
N GLN A 33 -3.53 3.66 13.70
CA GLN A 33 -3.18 5.03 13.36
C GLN A 33 -3.89 5.48 12.07
N SER A 34 -4.10 6.79 11.90
CA SER A 34 -4.67 7.30 10.65
C SER A 34 -3.77 6.97 9.45
N CYS A 35 -4.37 6.74 8.27
CA CYS A 35 -3.58 6.39 7.09
C CYS A 35 -2.61 7.48 6.67
N LYS A 36 -2.95 8.75 6.91
CA LYS A 36 -2.04 9.88 6.77
C LYS A 36 -0.77 9.69 7.59
N ALA A 37 -0.90 9.46 8.90
CA ALA A 37 0.23 9.25 9.80
C ALA A 37 1.05 8.00 9.42
N VAL A 38 0.38 6.90 9.06
CA VAL A 38 1.03 5.64 8.65
C VAL A 38 1.91 5.85 7.41
N CYS A 39 1.39 6.55 6.40
CA CYS A 39 2.11 6.81 5.17
C CYS A 39 3.23 7.85 5.38
N GLU A 40 2.97 8.92 6.13
CA GLU A 40 3.97 9.96 6.46
C GLU A 40 5.18 9.36 7.21
N ASN A 41 4.95 8.46 8.17
CA ASN A 41 6.01 7.74 8.87
C ASN A 41 6.86 6.87 7.92
N SER A 42 6.29 6.45 6.80
CA SER A 42 6.98 5.70 5.74
C SER A 42 7.53 6.59 4.63
N LYS A 43 7.47 7.92 4.78
CA LYS A 43 7.87 8.94 3.78
C LYS A 43 7.07 8.84 2.47
N LEU A 44 5.77 8.58 2.59
CA LEU A 44 4.82 8.42 1.48
C LEU A 44 3.56 9.25 1.75
N ASN A 45 2.74 9.41 0.73
CA ASN A 45 1.44 10.07 0.81
C ASN A 45 0.34 9.02 0.92
N ALA A 46 -0.66 9.26 1.76
CA ALA A 46 -1.85 8.44 1.79
C ALA A 46 -2.71 8.69 0.55
N VAL A 47 -3.28 7.62 -0.02
CA VAL A 47 -4.22 7.74 -1.13
C VAL A 47 -5.57 8.20 -0.60
N SER A 48 -5.90 9.46 -0.87
CA SER A 48 -7.19 10.06 -0.52
C SER A 48 -8.29 9.58 -1.47
N VAL A 49 -9.47 9.28 -0.91
CA VAL A 49 -10.73 9.05 -1.65
C VAL A 49 -11.64 10.28 -1.61
N GLY A 50 -11.17 11.40 -1.02
CA GLY A 50 -11.93 12.62 -0.85
C GLY A 50 -12.91 12.58 0.32
N ALA A 51 -13.91 13.46 0.29
CA ALA A 51 -14.92 13.57 1.32
C ALA A 51 -15.91 12.40 1.28
N VAL A 52 -16.17 11.78 2.42
CA VAL A 52 -17.07 10.63 2.57
C VAL A 52 -17.87 10.75 3.85
N ALA A 53 -19.17 10.46 3.80
CA ALA A 53 -20.05 10.29 4.99
C ALA A 53 -19.94 11.39 6.06
N GLY A 54 -19.80 12.66 5.64
CA GLY A 54 -19.69 13.82 6.55
C GLY A 54 -18.27 14.13 7.02
N TYR A 55 -17.27 13.38 6.57
CA TYR A 55 -15.86 13.66 6.78
C TYR A 55 -15.30 14.40 5.56
N ASN A 56 -14.50 15.45 5.80
CA ASN A 56 -13.89 16.26 4.74
C ASN A 56 -12.85 15.49 3.91
N GLU A 57 -12.22 14.49 4.51
CA GLU A 57 -11.23 13.64 3.86
C GLU A 57 -11.29 12.22 4.43
N ALA A 58 -11.08 11.23 3.56
CA ALA A 58 -10.88 9.84 3.89
C ALA A 58 -9.80 9.22 2.99
N PHE A 59 -9.20 8.14 3.47
CA PHE A 59 -8.10 7.46 2.80
C PHE A 59 -8.41 6.00 2.51
N VAL A 60 -7.77 5.44 1.49
CA VAL A 60 -7.88 4.03 1.14
C VAL A 60 -7.24 3.17 2.22
N CYS A 61 -8.02 2.22 2.74
CA CYS A 61 -7.53 1.18 3.63
C CYS A 61 -8.02 -0.21 3.16
N ALA A 62 -7.41 -1.27 3.66
CA ALA A 62 -7.86 -2.64 3.39
C ALA A 62 -7.60 -3.55 4.59
N GLY A 63 -8.52 -4.49 4.83
CA GLY A 63 -8.36 -5.48 5.88
C GLY A 63 -9.23 -6.70 5.63
N SER A 64 -9.02 -7.75 6.42
CA SER A 64 -9.79 -8.98 6.33
C SER A 64 -11.05 -8.88 7.19
N THR A 65 -12.17 -9.24 6.60
CA THR A 65 -13.48 -9.35 7.26
C THR A 65 -13.74 -10.82 7.62
N GLY A 66 -14.53 -11.07 8.66
CA GLY A 66 -14.70 -12.40 9.26
C GLY A 66 -14.98 -13.52 8.24
N GLY A 67 -14.03 -14.47 8.11
CA GLY A 67 -14.16 -15.67 7.26
C GLY A 67 -13.63 -15.54 5.83
N ASP A 68 -13.24 -14.35 5.37
CA ASP A 68 -12.66 -14.16 4.04
C ASP A 68 -11.16 -14.50 3.98
N THR A 69 -10.72 -15.12 2.88
CA THR A 69 -9.30 -15.37 2.59
C THR A 69 -8.58 -14.14 2.00
N GLY A 70 -9.32 -13.07 1.67
CA GLY A 70 -8.80 -11.86 1.05
C GLY A 70 -8.91 -10.61 1.93
N LYS A 71 -8.02 -9.64 1.70
CA LYS A 71 -8.23 -8.27 2.21
C LYS A 71 -9.23 -7.57 1.30
N ARG A 72 -10.24 -6.95 1.87
CA ARG A 72 -11.19 -6.09 1.16
C ARG A 72 -10.80 -4.63 1.36
N SER A 73 -10.91 -3.85 0.29
CA SER A 73 -10.71 -2.41 0.34
C SER A 73 -11.87 -1.71 1.03
N GLY A 74 -11.57 -0.60 1.66
CA GLY A 74 -12.48 0.25 2.38
C GLY A 74 -11.95 1.67 2.46
N PHE A 75 -12.53 2.46 3.36
CA PHE A 75 -12.06 3.82 3.64
C PHE A 75 -11.84 4.04 5.13
N LEU A 76 -10.91 4.94 5.44
CA LEU A 76 -10.64 5.40 6.79
C LEU A 76 -10.68 6.93 6.80
N PRO A 77 -11.67 7.56 7.44
CA PRO A 77 -11.74 9.00 7.55
C PRO A 77 -10.52 9.60 8.27
N GLU A 78 -10.14 10.83 7.93
CA GLU A 78 -9.08 11.54 8.64
C GLU A 78 -9.41 11.65 10.14
N GLY A 79 -8.41 11.42 11.00
CA GLY A 79 -8.55 11.44 12.45
C GLY A 79 -9.22 10.20 13.06
N VAL A 80 -9.69 9.24 12.25
CA VAL A 80 -10.26 7.98 12.72
C VAL A 80 -9.20 6.87 12.69
N THR A 81 -9.37 5.84 13.53
CA THR A 81 -8.39 4.77 13.73
C THR A 81 -8.86 3.38 13.30
N ARG A 82 -10.07 3.27 12.75
CA ARG A 82 -10.66 2.00 12.27
C ARG A 82 -11.03 2.10 10.80
N CYS A 83 -10.65 1.08 10.04
CA CYS A 83 -10.94 0.99 8.61
C CYS A 83 -12.37 0.48 8.40
N HIS A 84 -13.18 1.22 7.64
CA HIS A 84 -14.53 0.83 7.27
C HIS A 84 -14.48 -0.01 5.99
N VAL A 85 -14.78 -1.29 6.12
CA VAL A 85 -14.74 -2.25 5.01
C VAL A 85 -16.13 -2.81 4.78
N PHE A 86 -16.60 -2.77 3.53
CA PHE A 86 -17.90 -3.31 3.18
C PHE A 86 -17.78 -4.80 2.82
N SER A 87 -18.54 -5.63 3.53
CA SER A 87 -18.73 -7.04 3.20
C SER A 87 -20.22 -7.34 3.01
N GLY A 88 -20.51 -8.36 2.18
CA GLY A 88 -21.91 -8.74 1.86
C GLY A 88 -22.69 -9.22 3.09
N ASP A 89 -21.96 -9.68 4.11
CA ASP A 89 -22.51 -10.24 5.34
C ASP A 89 -22.91 -9.17 6.36
N HIS A 90 -22.47 -7.91 6.19
CA HIS A 90 -22.78 -6.79 7.06
C HIS A 90 -23.60 -5.72 6.33
N LYS A 91 -24.92 -5.88 6.35
CA LYS A 91 -25.88 -5.06 5.58
C LYS A 91 -26.03 -3.60 6.03
N GLU A 92 -25.59 -3.22 7.23
CA GLU A 92 -25.88 -1.90 7.83
C GLU A 92 -24.65 -1.07 8.20
N GLY A 93 -23.68 -0.95 7.28
CA GLY A 93 -22.62 0.06 7.40
C GLY A 93 -21.18 -0.46 7.38
N GLY A 94 -20.98 -1.72 6.97
CA GLY A 94 -19.67 -2.35 6.87
C GLY A 94 -19.07 -2.72 8.23
N GLU A 95 -18.00 -3.49 8.17
CA GLU A 95 -17.20 -3.88 9.33
C GLU A 95 -16.15 -2.80 9.64
N ARG A 96 -15.93 -2.52 10.93
CA ARG A 96 -14.89 -1.58 11.39
C ARG A 96 -13.68 -2.35 11.88
N LEU A 97 -12.65 -2.42 11.06
CA LEU A 97 -11.44 -3.19 11.34
C LEU A 97 -10.42 -2.37 12.12
N SER A 98 -9.93 -2.92 13.23
CA SER A 98 -8.78 -2.38 13.98
C SER A 98 -7.45 -2.79 13.36
N SER A 99 -7.43 -3.93 12.65
CA SER A 99 -6.27 -4.45 11.92
C SER A 99 -6.48 -4.26 10.42
N TYR A 100 -5.74 -3.33 9.83
CA TYR A 100 -5.83 -2.97 8.42
C TYR A 100 -4.48 -2.53 7.87
N SER A 101 -4.44 -2.28 6.57
CA SER A 101 -3.32 -1.66 5.86
C SER A 101 -3.82 -0.41 5.14
N CYS A 102 -2.98 0.61 5.04
CA CYS A 102 -3.24 1.84 4.31
C CYS A 102 -2.53 1.79 2.95
N LEU A 103 -3.17 2.31 1.91
CA LEU A 103 -2.53 2.45 0.61
C LEU A 103 -1.72 3.76 0.59
N CYS A 104 -0.41 3.63 0.45
CA CYS A 104 0.54 4.73 0.42
C CYS A 104 1.20 4.84 -0.94
N THR A 105 1.50 6.04 -1.43
CA THR A 105 2.18 6.27 -2.71
C THR A 105 3.22 7.37 -2.61
N SER A 106 4.27 7.29 -3.42
CA SER A 106 5.31 8.33 -3.49
C SER A 106 4.84 9.58 -4.24
N SER A 107 3.77 9.48 -5.03
CA SER A 107 3.19 10.62 -5.73
C SER A 107 2.21 11.36 -4.82
N PRO A 108 2.09 12.69 -4.92
CA PRO A 108 1.00 13.39 -4.27
C PRO A 108 -0.33 12.93 -4.87
N THR A 109 -1.30 12.61 -4.03
CA THR A 109 -2.64 12.22 -4.48
C THR A 109 -3.31 13.45 -5.10
N SER A 110 -3.25 13.57 -6.43
CA SER A 110 -3.97 14.61 -7.17
C SER A 110 -5.38 14.07 -7.42
N GLN A 111 -6.37 14.57 -6.68
CA GLN A 111 -7.76 14.24 -6.98
C GLN A 111 -8.12 14.80 -8.37
N PRO A 112 -8.84 14.06 -9.23
CA PRO A 112 -9.49 14.64 -10.40
C PRO A 112 -10.63 15.58 -10.02
#